data_AF-A1ZP53-F1
#
_entry.id   AF-A1ZP53-F1
#
_cell.length_a   1.000
_cell.length_b   1.000
_cell.length_c   1.000
_cell.angle_alpha   90.00
_cell.angle_beta   90.00
_cell.angle_gamma   90.00
#
_symmetry.space_group_name_H-M   'P 1'
#
loop_
_entity.id
_entity.type
_entity.pdbx_description
1 polymer ?
#
loop_
_entity_poly.entity_id
_entity_poly.type
_entity_poly.pdbx_seq_one_letter_code
_entity_poly.pdbx_strand_id
1 'polypeptide(L)'
;MKKLKLITFVGTSLFEHYYYGKGKDSERRHYNNLAKQLHPFGHWAYPKIKQDLQEVEDTVTRGGVIWQDDECSAEIRSILKIYNEIKMPLEVFLIATDTVLSVQAALLVKEWFTPDKNHCPHINIHFSLPNVDFATQGKSLHIVKDLNFAKGNHYRVGVQNLRQLLEKQLGMAQKPKDFVLNITAGYKAITPLLTLLAYQHGIPLYYMYHETNALSAVPLIEYNLKDLKQFIK
;
A
#
# COMPACT_ATOMS: atom_id res chain seq x y z
N MET A 1 5.88 23.71 9.32
CA MET A 1 6.88 22.93 8.57
C MET A 1 6.24 22.38 7.30
N LYS A 2 6.94 22.42 6.17
CA LYS A 2 6.48 21.79 4.93
C LYS A 2 6.51 20.28 5.10
N LYS A 3 5.42 19.58 4.78
CA LYS A 3 5.33 18.11 4.79
C LYS A 3 5.24 17.61 3.36
N LEU A 4 5.85 16.46 3.10
CA LEU A 4 5.78 15.79 1.80
C LEU A 4 4.65 14.77 1.82
N LYS A 5 3.83 14.73 0.77
CA LYS A 5 2.75 13.74 0.64
C LYS A 5 3.29 12.52 -0.09
N LEU A 6 3.25 11.36 0.56
CA LEU A 6 3.67 10.09 -0.01
C LEU A 6 2.44 9.25 -0.33
N ILE A 7 2.24 8.85 -1.58
CA ILE A 7 1.20 7.88 -1.92
C ILE A 7 1.86 6.52 -2.09
N THR A 8 1.34 5.49 -1.41
CA THR A 8 1.87 4.12 -1.52
C THR A 8 0.73 3.11 -1.60
N PHE A 9 1.00 2.00 -2.26
CA PHE A 9 0.02 0.96 -2.52
C PHE A 9 0.27 -0.21 -1.58
N VAL A 10 -0.81 -0.72 -1.00
CA VAL A 10 -0.75 -1.81 -0.02
C VAL A 10 -1.16 -3.11 -0.68
N GLY A 11 -0.27 -4.10 -0.59
CA GLY A 11 -0.52 -5.48 -0.97
C GLY A 11 -0.72 -6.37 0.26
N THR A 12 -0.52 -7.67 0.05
CA THR A 12 -0.60 -8.70 1.11
C THR A 12 0.77 -9.12 1.64
N SER A 13 1.82 -8.33 1.33
CA SER A 13 3.22 -8.69 1.63
C SER A 13 3.46 -8.92 3.13
N LEU A 14 2.77 -8.18 4.00
CA LEU A 14 2.81 -8.34 5.46
C LEU A 14 2.40 -9.76 5.88
N PHE A 15 1.31 -10.27 5.31
CA PHE A 15 0.84 -11.62 5.62
C PHE A 15 1.75 -12.67 5.00
N GLU A 16 2.22 -12.46 3.77
CA GLU A 16 3.14 -13.39 3.11
C GLU A 16 4.45 -13.52 3.89
N HIS A 17 5.03 -12.39 4.32
CA HIS A 17 6.23 -12.37 5.14
C HIS A 17 6.03 -13.13 6.46
N TYR A 18 4.92 -12.86 7.16
CA TYR A 18 4.62 -13.58 8.40
C TYR A 18 4.42 -15.08 8.13
N TYR A 19 3.48 -15.47 7.29
CA TYR A 19 3.08 -16.86 7.15
C TYR A 19 4.15 -17.71 6.46
N TYR A 20 4.90 -17.19 5.49
CA TYR A 20 5.93 -17.95 4.78
C TYR A 20 7.33 -17.82 5.40
N GLY A 21 7.57 -16.80 6.22
CA GLY A 21 8.86 -16.62 6.92
C GLY A 21 8.86 -17.09 8.39
N LYS A 22 7.78 -16.84 9.14
CA LYS A 22 7.73 -16.98 10.61
C LYS A 22 6.62 -17.90 11.14
N GLY A 23 5.52 -18.06 10.39
CA GLY A 23 4.31 -18.77 10.83
C GLY A 23 4.35 -20.29 10.63
N LYS A 24 3.53 -21.02 11.40
CA LYS A 24 3.34 -22.47 11.23
C LYS A 24 2.26 -22.76 10.18
N ASP A 25 2.36 -23.88 9.47
CA ASP A 25 1.36 -24.28 8.46
C ASP A 25 -0.07 -24.36 9.02
N SER A 26 -0.22 -24.77 10.28
CA SER A 26 -1.51 -24.85 10.96
C SER A 26 -2.20 -23.49 11.15
N GLU A 27 -1.43 -22.41 11.18
CA GLU A 27 -1.93 -21.04 11.37
C GLU A 27 -2.41 -20.42 10.05
N ARG A 28 -2.09 -21.04 8.90
CA ARG A 28 -2.40 -20.50 7.57
C ARG A 28 -3.84 -20.71 7.13
N ARG A 29 -4.65 -21.49 7.86
CA ARG A 29 -6.00 -21.90 7.39
C ARG A 29 -6.90 -20.70 7.08
N HIS A 30 -7.03 -19.76 8.01
CA HIS A 30 -7.89 -18.60 7.86
C HIS A 30 -7.37 -17.65 6.77
N TYR A 31 -6.05 -17.39 6.76
CA TYR A 31 -5.40 -16.63 5.70
C TYR A 31 -5.63 -17.23 4.31
N ASN A 32 -5.42 -18.54 4.16
CA ASN A 32 -5.59 -19.25 2.90
C ASN A 32 -7.05 -19.20 2.40
N ASN A 33 -8.03 -19.26 3.30
CA ASN A 33 -9.44 -19.12 2.92
C ASN A 33 -9.69 -17.74 2.31
N LEU A 34 -9.20 -16.68 2.97
CA LEU A 34 -9.36 -15.31 2.51
C LEU A 34 -8.60 -15.04 1.20
N ALA A 35 -7.37 -15.56 1.09
CA ALA A 35 -6.49 -15.34 -0.06
C ALA A 35 -6.98 -16.05 -1.33
N LYS A 36 -7.51 -17.28 -1.20
CA LYS A 36 -8.02 -18.05 -2.36
C LYS A 36 -9.28 -17.45 -2.97
N GLN A 37 -10.17 -16.91 -2.12
CA GLN A 37 -11.48 -16.45 -2.56
C GLN A 37 -11.51 -14.97 -2.97
N LEU A 38 -10.45 -14.21 -2.66
CA LEU A 38 -10.33 -12.77 -2.96
C LEU A 38 -11.60 -12.00 -2.61
N HIS A 39 -12.07 -12.17 -1.38
CA HIS A 39 -13.33 -11.58 -0.96
C HIS A 39 -13.31 -10.05 -1.10
N PRO A 40 -14.32 -9.44 -1.75
CA PRO A 40 -14.42 -8.00 -1.84
C PRO A 40 -14.69 -7.37 -0.47
N PHE A 41 -14.29 -6.12 -0.28
CA PHE A 41 -14.48 -5.35 0.95
C PHE A 41 -15.97 -5.28 1.38
N GLY A 42 -16.90 -5.34 0.43
CA GLY A 42 -18.34 -5.42 0.75
C GLY A 42 -18.72 -6.63 1.64
N HIS A 43 -17.88 -7.67 1.69
CA HIS A 43 -18.08 -8.83 2.56
C HIS A 43 -17.43 -8.66 3.95
N TRP A 44 -16.81 -7.52 4.25
CA TRP A 44 -16.09 -7.26 5.52
C TRP A 44 -16.94 -7.55 6.76
N ALA A 45 -18.22 -7.22 6.71
CA ALA A 45 -19.15 -7.40 7.83
C ALA A 45 -19.75 -8.82 7.92
N TYR A 46 -19.45 -9.72 6.97
CA TYR A 46 -20.00 -11.07 7.00
C TYR A 46 -19.39 -11.85 8.17
N PRO A 47 -20.20 -12.55 9.00
CA PRO A 47 -19.71 -13.15 10.24
C PRO A 47 -18.48 -14.05 10.06
N LYS A 48 -18.48 -14.89 9.02
CA LYS A 48 -17.35 -15.79 8.74
C LYS A 48 -16.09 -15.04 8.30
N ILE A 49 -16.24 -13.99 7.49
CA ILE A 49 -15.13 -13.15 7.02
C ILE A 49 -14.54 -12.38 8.18
N LYS A 50 -15.39 -11.79 9.02
CA LYS A 50 -14.96 -11.08 10.23
C LYS A 50 -14.19 -12.00 11.19
N GLN A 51 -14.67 -13.23 11.39
CA GLN A 51 -13.95 -14.23 12.18
C GLN A 51 -12.58 -14.55 11.57
N ASP A 52 -12.54 -14.86 10.27
CA ASP A 52 -11.28 -15.22 9.62
C ASP A 52 -10.28 -14.05 9.60
N LEU A 53 -10.75 -12.80 9.47
CA LEU A 53 -9.92 -11.60 9.58
C LEU A 53 -9.36 -11.43 10.99
N GLN A 54 -10.19 -11.60 12.03
CA GLN A 54 -9.74 -11.51 13.42
C GLN A 54 -8.67 -12.57 13.73
N GLU A 55 -8.89 -13.82 13.31
CA GLU A 55 -7.91 -14.89 13.52
C GLU A 55 -6.58 -14.60 12.81
N VAL A 56 -6.64 -14.03 11.60
CA VAL A 56 -5.44 -13.61 10.88
C VAL A 56 -4.73 -12.48 11.62
N GLU A 57 -5.47 -11.44 12.05
CA GLU A 57 -4.95 -10.32 12.82
C GLU A 57 -4.30 -10.77 14.14
N ASP A 58 -5.02 -11.55 14.95
CA ASP A 58 -4.53 -12.07 16.22
C ASP A 58 -3.27 -12.92 16.03
N THR A 59 -3.21 -13.67 14.94
CA THR A 59 -2.04 -14.51 14.62
C THR A 59 -0.84 -13.64 14.24
N VAL A 60 -0.97 -12.69 13.32
CA VAL A 60 0.18 -11.89 12.86
C VAL A 60 0.64 -10.88 13.91
N THR A 61 -0.25 -10.43 14.79
CA THR A 61 0.07 -9.49 15.87
C THR A 61 0.51 -10.17 17.17
N ARG A 62 0.40 -11.51 17.25
CA ARG A 62 0.71 -12.30 18.45
C ARG A 62 2.12 -12.01 18.94
N GLY A 63 2.24 -11.72 20.23
CA GLY A 63 3.53 -11.44 20.87
C GLY A 63 4.23 -10.18 20.36
N GLY A 64 3.54 -9.37 19.54
CA GLY A 64 4.04 -8.11 19.01
C GLY A 64 5.14 -8.23 17.97
N VAL A 65 5.31 -9.39 17.34
CA VAL A 65 6.43 -9.67 16.42
C VAL A 65 6.50 -8.68 15.26
N ILE A 66 5.36 -8.37 14.62
CA ILE A 66 5.34 -7.41 13.51
C ILE A 66 5.61 -5.98 13.97
N TRP A 67 5.34 -5.66 15.24
CA TRP A 67 5.57 -4.33 15.82
C TRP A 67 7.03 -4.11 16.24
N GLN A 68 7.95 -5.03 15.97
CA GLN A 68 9.37 -4.84 16.28
C GLN A 68 10.25 -5.04 15.05
N ASP A 69 9.61 -5.15 13.89
CA ASP A 69 10.24 -5.55 12.64
C ASP A 69 9.89 -4.52 11.56
N ASP A 70 10.86 -3.70 11.18
CA ASP A 70 10.74 -2.72 10.10
C ASP A 70 10.79 -3.36 8.70
N GLU A 71 11.13 -4.64 8.63
CA GLU A 71 11.19 -5.46 7.43
C GLU A 71 9.93 -6.34 7.26
N CYS A 72 8.96 -6.24 8.18
CA CYS A 72 7.77 -7.10 8.18
C CYS A 72 6.85 -6.89 6.97
N SER A 73 6.97 -5.76 6.26
CA SER A 73 6.29 -5.53 4.99
C SER A 73 7.10 -4.62 4.07
N ALA A 74 6.90 -4.77 2.77
CA ALA A 74 7.54 -3.90 1.77
C ALA A 74 7.11 -2.43 1.94
N GLU A 75 5.86 -2.21 2.37
CA GLU A 75 5.28 -0.90 2.64
C GLU A 75 6.01 -0.18 3.79
N ILE A 76 6.12 -0.81 4.96
CA ILE A 76 6.76 -0.22 6.16
C ILE A 76 8.21 0.11 5.86
N ARG A 77 8.94 -0.87 5.34
CA ARG A 77 10.35 -0.73 4.99
C ARG A 77 10.61 0.43 4.03
N SER A 78 9.83 0.50 2.94
CA SER A 78 10.03 1.55 1.94
C SER A 78 9.62 2.93 2.43
N ILE A 79 8.56 3.06 3.24
CA ILE A 79 8.18 4.33 3.88
C ILE A 79 9.32 4.85 4.77
N LEU A 80 9.87 4.00 5.64
CA LEU A 80 10.98 4.37 6.53
C LEU A 80 12.23 4.77 5.74
N LYS A 81 12.55 4.03 4.68
CA LYS A 81 13.69 4.32 3.82
C LYS A 81 13.54 5.65 3.08
N ILE A 82 12.36 5.93 2.54
CA ILE A 82 12.05 7.22 1.88
C ILE A 82 12.18 8.37 2.88
N TYR A 83 11.64 8.21 4.09
CA TYR A 83 11.81 9.21 5.15
C TYR A 83 13.28 9.45 5.47
N ASN A 84 14.07 8.37 5.59
CA ASN A 84 15.48 8.44 5.88
C ASN A 84 16.32 9.11 4.78
N GLU A 85 15.91 9.01 3.52
CA GLU A 85 16.57 9.68 2.40
C GLU A 85 16.19 11.17 2.33
N ILE A 86 14.89 11.46 2.40
CA ILE A 86 14.36 12.82 2.18
C ILE A 86 14.56 13.71 3.41
N LYS A 87 14.57 13.13 4.62
CA LYS A 87 14.66 13.84 5.91
C LYS A 87 13.59 14.93 6.11
N MET A 88 12.42 14.77 5.49
CA MET A 88 11.26 15.66 5.67
C MET A 88 10.08 14.89 6.30
N PRO A 89 9.23 15.55 7.11
CA PRO A 89 8.01 14.92 7.60
C PRO A 89 7.09 14.45 6.46
N LEU A 90 6.54 13.24 6.60
CA LEU A 90 5.70 12.59 5.60
C LEU A 90 4.23 12.54 6.03
N GLU A 91 3.34 12.83 5.08
CA GLU A 91 1.92 12.49 5.14
C GLU A 91 1.68 11.35 4.14
N VAL A 92 1.58 10.12 4.64
CA VAL A 92 1.53 8.91 3.83
C VAL A 92 0.08 8.51 3.60
N PHE A 93 -0.34 8.40 2.34
CA PHE A 93 -1.66 7.93 1.93
C PHE A 93 -1.54 6.50 1.45
N LEU A 94 -2.08 5.57 2.24
CA LEU A 94 -2.17 4.17 1.84
C LEU A 94 -3.33 3.99 0.86
N ILE A 95 -3.09 3.27 -0.22
CA ILE A 95 -4.10 2.87 -1.20
C ILE A 95 -4.15 1.35 -1.29
N ALA A 96 -5.30 0.75 -1.00
CA ALA A 96 -5.54 -0.68 -1.10
C ALA A 96 -6.52 -0.99 -2.24
N THR A 97 -6.47 -2.21 -2.76
CA THR A 97 -7.59 -2.75 -3.55
C THR A 97 -8.76 -3.09 -2.64
N ASP A 98 -9.97 -3.18 -3.19
CA ASP A 98 -11.20 -3.52 -2.48
C ASP A 98 -11.30 -5.01 -2.10
N THR A 99 -10.20 -5.62 -1.66
CA THR A 99 -10.22 -6.96 -1.07
C THR A 99 -10.07 -6.86 0.45
N VAL A 100 -10.72 -7.75 1.18
CA VAL A 100 -10.65 -7.75 2.65
C VAL A 100 -9.22 -7.85 3.18
N LEU A 101 -8.35 -8.63 2.53
CA LEU A 101 -6.95 -8.75 2.94
C LEU A 101 -6.14 -7.49 2.68
N SER A 102 -6.24 -6.87 1.49
CA SER A 102 -5.52 -5.61 1.22
C SER A 102 -5.93 -4.50 2.19
N VAL A 103 -7.22 -4.44 2.54
CA VAL A 103 -7.75 -3.47 3.50
C VAL A 103 -7.24 -3.76 4.91
N GLN A 104 -7.25 -5.01 5.36
CA GLN A 104 -6.69 -5.41 6.66
C GLN A 104 -5.19 -5.11 6.74
N ALA A 105 -4.43 -5.39 5.69
CA ALA A 105 -3.01 -5.06 5.62
C ALA A 105 -2.77 -3.56 5.78
N ALA A 106 -3.59 -2.71 5.12
CA ALA A 106 -3.46 -1.27 5.23
C ALA A 106 -3.78 -0.74 6.64
N LEU A 107 -4.74 -1.37 7.34
CA LEU A 107 -5.02 -1.06 8.74
C LEU A 107 -3.83 -1.43 9.64
N LEU A 108 -3.24 -2.62 9.46
CA LEU A 108 -2.07 -3.05 10.23
C LEU A 108 -0.83 -2.20 9.97
N VAL A 109 -0.58 -1.82 8.70
CA VAL A 109 0.51 -0.89 8.36
C VAL A 109 0.27 0.46 9.04
N LYS A 110 -0.96 0.99 9.02
CA LYS A 110 -1.29 2.22 9.74
C LYS A 110 -1.05 2.09 11.24
N GLU A 111 -1.49 0.98 11.84
CA GLU A 111 -1.31 0.71 13.26
C GLU A 111 0.18 0.63 13.65
N TRP A 112 1.02 0.08 12.78
CA TRP A 112 2.46 -0.04 13.02
C TRP A 112 3.12 1.29 13.36
N PHE A 113 2.70 2.38 12.70
CA PHE A 113 3.23 3.74 12.91
C PHE A 113 2.58 4.51 14.07
N THR A 114 1.67 3.89 14.82
CA THR A 114 1.01 4.56 15.96
C THR A 114 1.95 4.72 17.16
N PRO A 115 1.68 5.69 18.06
CA PRO A 115 2.50 5.91 19.26
C PRO A 115 2.69 4.68 20.15
N ASP A 116 1.69 3.81 20.22
CA ASP A 116 1.69 2.61 21.07
C ASP A 116 2.46 1.42 20.46
N LYS A 117 2.90 1.54 19.20
CA LYS A 117 3.66 0.51 18.47
C LYS A 117 5.05 1.04 18.12
N ASN A 118 5.29 1.45 16.88
CA ASN A 118 6.54 2.07 16.43
C ASN A 118 6.28 3.54 16.11
N HIS A 119 6.36 4.37 17.14
CA HIS A 119 6.17 5.80 16.98
C HIS A 119 7.24 6.41 16.07
N CYS A 120 6.81 6.97 14.95
CA CYS A 120 7.63 7.86 14.12
C CYS A 120 6.94 9.23 14.05
N PRO A 121 7.28 10.21 14.92
CA PRO A 121 6.55 11.49 15.04
C PRO A 121 6.52 12.31 13.74
N HIS A 122 7.42 12.01 12.82
CA HIS A 122 7.56 12.70 11.54
C HIS A 122 6.81 12.01 10.40
N ILE A 123 6.16 10.87 10.65
CA ILE A 123 5.43 10.10 9.64
C ILE A 123 3.98 9.97 10.12
N ASN A 124 3.05 10.54 9.36
CA ASN A 124 1.63 10.43 9.62
C ASN A 124 0.96 9.55 8.56
N ILE A 125 0.29 8.48 8.96
CA ILE A 125 -0.34 7.52 8.05
C ILE A 125 -1.84 7.77 7.93
N HIS A 126 -2.30 7.98 6.70
CA HIS A 126 -3.69 8.14 6.31
C HIS A 126 -4.20 6.88 5.63
N PHE A 127 -5.18 6.27 6.30
CA PHE A 127 -6.05 5.25 5.73
C PHE A 127 -7.38 5.31 6.46
N SER A 128 -8.47 5.32 5.70
CA SER A 128 -9.82 5.31 6.24
C SER A 128 -10.69 4.34 5.45
N LEU A 129 -11.53 3.61 6.18
CA LEU A 129 -12.54 2.75 5.57
C LEU A 129 -13.66 3.62 4.98
N PRO A 130 -14.19 3.29 3.79
CA PRO A 130 -15.43 3.87 3.33
C PRO A 130 -16.59 3.31 4.17
N ASN A 131 -17.74 3.98 4.15
CA ASN A 131 -18.97 3.41 4.70
C ASN A 131 -19.26 2.04 4.07
N VAL A 132 -19.94 1.19 4.83
CA VAL A 132 -20.24 -0.21 4.49
C VAL A 132 -20.93 -0.35 3.12
N ASP A 133 -21.69 0.67 2.70
CA ASP A 133 -22.28 0.79 1.35
C ASP A 133 -21.29 1.35 0.30
N PHE A 134 -20.09 0.77 0.24
CA PHE A 134 -19.06 1.07 -0.76
C PHE A 134 -19.46 0.55 -2.15
N ALA A 135 -20.54 1.12 -2.69
CA ALA A 135 -21.06 0.80 -4.00
C ALA A 135 -20.32 1.54 -5.12
N THR A 136 -19.75 2.71 -4.83
CA THR A 136 -19.13 3.60 -5.82
C THR A 136 -17.76 4.09 -5.36
N GLN A 137 -16.80 4.18 -6.28
CA GLN A 137 -15.44 4.66 -6.01
C GLN A 137 -15.42 6.05 -5.37
N GLY A 138 -16.40 6.89 -5.71
CA GLY A 138 -16.49 8.26 -5.23
C GLY A 138 -16.49 8.43 -3.71
N LYS A 139 -16.85 7.38 -2.97
CA LYS A 139 -16.95 7.35 -1.50
C LYS A 139 -15.64 6.96 -0.79
N SER A 140 -14.57 6.65 -1.50
CA SER A 140 -13.28 6.28 -0.91
C SER A 140 -12.12 7.06 -1.51
N LEU A 141 -11.21 7.48 -0.64
CA LEU A 141 -9.92 8.08 -0.99
C LEU A 141 -8.74 7.10 -0.81
N HIS A 142 -9.01 5.89 -0.32
CA HIS A 142 -8.00 4.92 0.11
C HIS A 142 -8.22 3.50 -0.42
N ILE A 143 -9.42 3.19 -0.93
CA ILE A 143 -9.75 1.87 -1.46
C ILE A 143 -10.16 2.00 -2.91
N VAL A 144 -9.52 1.24 -3.79
CA VAL A 144 -9.83 1.17 -5.22
C VAL A 144 -10.75 -0.01 -5.48
N LYS A 145 -11.96 0.28 -5.95
CA LYS A 145 -12.96 -0.72 -6.32
C LYS A 145 -12.61 -1.42 -7.63
N ASP A 146 -12.84 -2.74 -7.69
CA ASP A 146 -12.74 -3.58 -8.90
C ASP A 146 -11.35 -3.62 -9.56
N LEU A 147 -10.28 -3.23 -8.85
CA LEU A 147 -8.91 -3.33 -9.36
C LEU A 147 -8.39 -4.76 -9.20
N ASN A 148 -8.88 -5.66 -10.06
CA ASN A 148 -8.56 -7.08 -10.07
C ASN A 148 -8.32 -7.60 -11.50
N PHE A 149 -7.15 -8.21 -11.76
CA PHE A 149 -6.77 -8.69 -13.10
C PHE A 149 -7.31 -10.08 -13.42
N ALA A 150 -7.87 -10.81 -12.45
CA ALA A 150 -8.48 -12.12 -12.70
C ALA A 150 -9.74 -12.02 -13.58
N LYS A 151 -10.32 -10.81 -13.75
CA LYS A 151 -11.49 -10.55 -14.59
C LYS A 151 -11.25 -9.32 -15.46
N GLY A 152 -11.01 -9.52 -16.77
CA GLY A 152 -10.59 -8.44 -17.69
C GLY A 152 -11.49 -7.19 -17.70
N ASN A 153 -12.82 -7.34 -17.57
CA ASN A 153 -13.75 -6.21 -17.47
C ASN A 153 -13.61 -5.43 -16.15
N HIS A 154 -13.32 -6.11 -15.04
CA HIS A 154 -13.10 -5.46 -13.74
C HIS A 154 -11.82 -4.63 -13.79
N TYR A 155 -10.74 -5.16 -14.38
CA TYR A 155 -9.47 -4.44 -14.49
C TYR A 155 -9.62 -3.04 -15.14
N ARG A 156 -10.34 -2.94 -16.27
CA ARG A 156 -10.55 -1.63 -16.92
C ARG A 156 -11.29 -0.64 -16.03
N VAL A 157 -12.34 -1.10 -15.34
CA VAL A 157 -13.11 -0.29 -14.39
C VAL A 157 -12.24 0.10 -13.19
N GLY A 158 -11.48 -0.85 -12.63
CA GLY A 158 -10.55 -0.62 -11.53
C GLY A 158 -9.45 0.38 -11.85
N VAL A 159 -8.92 0.37 -13.08
CA VAL A 159 -7.95 1.37 -13.55
C VAL A 159 -8.58 2.76 -13.63
N GLN A 160 -9.82 2.87 -14.12
CA GLN A 160 -10.55 4.15 -14.14
C GLN A 160 -10.81 4.66 -12.71
N ASN A 161 -11.19 3.75 -11.81
CA ASN A 161 -11.39 4.04 -10.40
C ASN A 161 -10.10 4.49 -9.70
N LEU A 162 -8.98 3.82 -9.97
CA LEU A 162 -7.65 4.21 -9.48
C LEU A 162 -7.27 5.60 -9.97
N ARG A 163 -7.44 5.87 -11.27
CA ARG A 163 -7.19 7.19 -11.85
C ARG A 163 -8.03 8.26 -11.15
N GLN A 164 -9.34 8.03 -10.99
CA GLN A 164 -10.23 8.97 -10.30
C GLN A 164 -9.79 9.24 -8.85
N LEU A 165 -9.38 8.19 -8.12
CA LEU A 165 -8.87 8.32 -6.75
C LEU A 165 -7.57 9.13 -6.73
N LEU A 166 -6.62 8.83 -7.61
CA LEU A 166 -5.35 9.54 -7.70
C LEU A 166 -5.55 11.00 -8.11
N GLU A 167 -6.40 11.29 -9.10
CA GLU A 167 -6.71 12.67 -9.49
C GLU A 167 -7.33 13.47 -8.34
N LYS A 168 -8.16 12.84 -7.50
CA LYS A 168 -8.67 13.47 -6.26
C LYS A 168 -7.55 13.74 -5.26
N GLN A 169 -6.67 12.76 -5.02
CA GLN A 169 -5.55 12.91 -4.09
C GLN A 169 -4.59 14.01 -4.58
N LEU A 170 -4.24 14.00 -5.86
CA LEU A 170 -3.33 14.98 -6.49
C LEU A 170 -3.96 16.37 -6.60
N GLY A 171 -5.25 16.46 -6.93
CA GLY A 171 -6.02 17.72 -6.98
C GLY A 171 -6.18 18.40 -5.62
N MET A 172 -6.01 17.67 -4.52
CA MET A 172 -5.96 18.22 -3.15
C MET A 172 -4.59 18.83 -2.78
N ALA A 173 -3.61 18.91 -3.69
CA ALA A 173 -2.47 19.81 -3.50
C ALA A 173 -2.31 20.76 -4.69
N GLN A 174 -2.09 22.02 -4.37
CA GLN A 174 -1.95 23.10 -5.34
C GLN A 174 -0.63 23.03 -6.14
N LYS A 175 0.27 22.07 -5.85
CA LYS A 175 1.60 21.95 -6.46
C LYS A 175 2.05 20.47 -6.59
N PRO A 176 2.33 19.97 -7.82
CA PRO A 176 2.81 18.60 -8.04
C PRO A 176 4.10 18.23 -7.30
N LYS A 177 4.93 19.23 -6.95
CA LYS A 177 6.19 19.05 -6.21
C LYS A 177 6.03 18.65 -4.74
N ASP A 178 4.80 18.62 -4.23
CA ASP A 178 4.52 18.24 -2.84
C ASP A 178 4.14 16.75 -2.71
N PHE A 179 4.12 16.01 -3.83
CA PHE A 179 3.83 14.57 -3.87
C PHE A 179 5.04 13.76 -4.28
N VAL A 180 5.07 12.53 -3.79
CA VAL A 180 5.91 11.43 -4.30
C VAL A 180 5.06 10.16 -4.34
N LEU A 181 5.28 9.30 -5.34
CA LEU A 181 4.66 7.98 -5.38
C LEU A 181 5.70 6.92 -5.00
N ASN A 182 5.35 6.05 -4.06
CA ASN A 182 6.13 4.85 -3.77
C ASN A 182 5.51 3.65 -4.48
N ILE A 183 6.26 3.13 -5.46
CA ILE A 183 5.87 2.01 -6.32
C ILE A 183 6.57 0.70 -5.93
N THR A 184 7.21 0.67 -4.76
CA THR A 184 7.90 -0.53 -4.22
C THR A 184 6.92 -1.69 -3.98
N ALA A 185 5.80 -1.37 -3.34
CA ALA A 185 4.88 -2.33 -2.78
C ALA A 185 3.51 -2.27 -3.46
N GLY A 186 2.64 -3.20 -3.07
CA GLY A 186 1.32 -3.34 -3.64
C GLY A 186 1.30 -4.02 -5.01
N TYR A 187 0.24 -3.76 -5.75
CA TYR A 187 -0.12 -4.58 -6.90
C TYR A 187 0.70 -4.23 -8.15
N LYS A 188 1.85 -4.89 -8.34
CA LYS A 188 2.85 -4.62 -9.41
C LYS A 188 2.29 -4.36 -10.81
N ALA A 189 1.15 -4.94 -11.14
CA ALA A 189 0.54 -4.80 -12.44
C ALA A 189 0.02 -3.37 -12.72
N ILE A 190 -0.13 -2.50 -11.70
CA ILE A 190 -0.46 -1.08 -11.88
C ILE A 190 0.77 -0.17 -12.05
N THR A 191 1.99 -0.68 -11.82
CA THR A 191 3.21 0.14 -11.87
C THR A 191 3.37 0.90 -13.19
N PRO A 192 3.14 0.31 -14.39
CA PRO A 192 3.23 1.06 -15.64
C PRO A 192 2.27 2.27 -15.71
N LEU A 193 1.05 2.12 -15.20
CA LEU A 193 0.06 3.20 -15.15
C LEU A 193 0.53 4.32 -14.20
N LEU A 194 1.04 3.97 -13.02
CA LEU A 194 1.56 4.95 -12.05
C LEU A 194 2.75 5.72 -12.62
N THR A 195 3.64 5.03 -13.34
CA THR A 195 4.78 5.65 -14.01
C THR A 195 4.33 6.69 -15.04
N LEU A 196 3.32 6.38 -15.85
CA LEU A 196 2.78 7.33 -16.83
C LEU A 196 2.11 8.54 -16.17
N LEU A 197 1.32 8.32 -15.11
CA LEU A 197 0.69 9.42 -14.36
C LEU A 197 1.73 10.32 -13.70
N ALA A 198 2.74 9.74 -13.07
CA ALA A 198 3.85 10.50 -12.49
C ALA A 198 4.59 11.33 -13.53
N TYR A 199 4.87 10.76 -14.71
CA TYR A 199 5.47 11.50 -15.82
C TYR A 199 4.61 12.70 -16.24
N GLN A 200 3.32 12.45 -16.49
CA GLN A 200 2.38 13.48 -16.95
C GLN A 200 2.28 14.66 -15.97
N HIS A 201 2.33 14.38 -14.66
CA HIS A 201 2.20 15.41 -13.62
C HIS A 201 3.55 15.89 -13.07
N GLY A 202 4.68 15.30 -13.48
CA GLY A 202 6.00 15.63 -12.97
C GLY A 202 6.19 15.30 -11.50
N ILE A 203 5.64 14.16 -11.05
CA ILE A 203 5.71 13.65 -9.68
C ILE A 203 6.90 12.68 -9.59
N PRO A 204 7.81 12.81 -8.61
CA PRO A 204 8.87 11.83 -8.39
C PRO A 204 8.33 10.46 -7.99
N LEU A 205 8.97 9.41 -8.49
CA LEU A 205 8.70 8.03 -8.09
C LEU A 205 9.84 7.50 -7.24
N TYR A 206 9.49 6.75 -6.20
CA TYR A 206 10.43 5.99 -5.39
C TYR A 206 10.15 4.50 -5.54
N TYR A 207 11.21 3.73 -5.79
CA TYR A 207 11.16 2.28 -5.86
C TYR A 207 12.35 1.69 -5.11
N MET A 208 12.08 0.76 -4.21
CA MET A 208 13.11 0.03 -3.48
C MET A 208 13.31 -1.34 -4.14
N TYR A 209 14.48 -1.54 -4.74
CA TYR A 209 14.80 -2.74 -5.49
C TYR A 209 15.26 -3.86 -4.56
N HIS A 210 14.51 -4.95 -4.49
CA HIS A 210 14.92 -6.17 -3.79
C HIS A 210 15.76 -7.06 -4.72
N GLU A 211 17.07 -7.14 -4.48
CA GLU A 211 17.91 -8.19 -5.05
C GLU A 211 17.99 -9.35 -4.05
N THR A 212 17.67 -10.57 -4.49
CA THR A 212 17.55 -11.74 -3.60
C THR A 212 18.88 -12.27 -3.08
N ASN A 213 20.03 -11.76 -3.55
CA ASN A 213 21.37 -12.25 -3.22
C ASN A 213 22.39 -11.17 -2.83
N ALA A 214 21.98 -9.91 -2.67
CA ALA A 214 22.90 -8.84 -2.31
C ALA A 214 23.00 -8.68 -0.79
N LEU A 215 24.18 -8.95 -0.23
CA LEU A 215 24.56 -8.64 1.16
C LEU A 215 24.69 -7.12 1.42
N SER A 216 24.48 -6.29 0.39
CA SER A 216 24.57 -4.83 0.42
C SER A 216 23.20 -4.16 0.52
N ALA A 217 23.20 -2.88 0.92
CA ALA A 217 22.00 -2.09 1.12
C ALA A 217 21.06 -2.11 -0.10
N VAL A 218 19.80 -2.52 0.11
CA VAL A 218 18.72 -2.51 -0.88
C VAL A 218 18.54 -1.09 -1.43
N PRO A 219 18.84 -0.79 -2.72
CA PRO A 219 18.88 0.59 -3.18
C PRO A 219 17.47 1.19 -3.28
N LEU A 220 17.35 2.46 -2.87
CA LEU A 220 16.19 3.29 -3.13
C LEU A 220 16.48 4.09 -4.40
N ILE A 221 15.66 3.92 -5.43
CA ILE A 221 15.82 4.62 -6.70
C ILE A 221 14.72 5.68 -6.79
N GLU A 222 15.14 6.94 -6.93
CA GLU A 222 14.27 8.04 -7.32
C GLU A 222 14.24 8.16 -8.85
N TYR A 223 13.05 8.12 -9.44
CA TYR A 223 12.86 8.44 -10.86
C TYR A 223 12.25 9.82 -10.99
N ASN A 224 13.00 10.75 -11.60
CA ASN A 224 12.46 12.01 -12.11
C ASN A 224 12.30 11.91 -13.62
N LEU A 225 11.10 11.55 -14.05
CA LEU A 225 10.85 11.21 -15.46
C LEU A 225 10.93 12.44 -16.40
N LYS A 226 11.08 13.67 -15.88
CA LYS A 226 11.39 14.85 -16.71
C LYS A 226 12.77 14.75 -17.37
N ASP A 227 13.68 14.00 -16.76
CA ASP A 227 15.01 13.77 -17.28
C ASP A 227 14.98 12.78 -18.47
N LEU A 228 13.86 12.10 -18.73
CA LEU A 228 13.74 11.19 -19.88
C LEU A 228 13.66 11.91 -21.23
N LYS A 229 13.36 13.22 -21.25
CA LYS A 229 13.39 14.01 -22.48
C LYS A 229 14.76 14.00 -23.18
N GLN A 230 15.84 13.72 -22.45
CA GLN A 230 17.18 13.63 -23.03
C GLN A 230 17.42 12.33 -23.81
N PHE A 231 16.58 11.30 -23.62
CA PHE A 231 16.73 9.97 -24.23
C PHE A 231 15.77 9.72 -25.40
N ILE A 232 14.74 10.55 -25.57
CA ILE A 232 13.84 10.50 -26.72
C ILE A 232 14.28 11.63 -27.68
N LYS A 233 15.27 11.32 -28.51
CA LYS A 233 15.66 12.14 -29.67
C LYS A 233 15.10 11.52 -30.95
#